data_AF-A0A970V1G8-F1
#
_entry.id   AF-A0A970V1G8-F1
#
_cell.length_a   1.000
_cell.length_b   1.000
_cell.length_c   1.000
_cell.angle_alpha   90.00
_cell.angle_beta   90.00
_cell.angle_gamma   90.00
#
_symmetry.space_group_name_H-M   'P 1'
#
loop_
_entity.id
_entity.type
_entity.pdbx_description
1 polymer ?
#
loop_
_entity_poly.entity_id
_entity_poly.type
_entity_poly.pdbx_seq_one_letter_code
_entity_poly.pdbx_strand_id
1 'polypeptide(L)'
;LVQWKNTVMGNYTTGIEPGTNWGDGRPGERAADRMIVLGPGESRTYELEFSVLTTEEEIAGLEAEVKALTGGKPAELAKEPAKSG
;
A
#
# COMPACT_ATOMS: atom_id res chain seq x y z
N LEU A 1 2.12 -2.61 1.10
CA LEU A 1 1.03 -1.62 0.96
C LEU A 1 0.37 -1.48 2.32
N VAL A 2 0.23 -0.25 2.81
CA VAL A 2 -0.51 0.04 4.04
C VAL A 2 -1.87 0.61 3.67
N GLN A 3 -2.91 0.18 4.38
CA GLN A 3 -4.22 0.84 4.35
C GLN A 3 -4.50 1.41 5.74
N TRP A 4 -4.58 2.73 5.84
CA TRP A 4 -5.03 3.41 7.04
C TRP A 4 -6.54 3.63 6.98
N LYS A 5 -7.23 3.33 8.08
CA LYS A 5 -8.69 3.52 8.22
C LYS A 5 -8.96 4.41 9.43
N ASN A 6 -9.59 5.55 9.21
CA ASN A 6 -10.08 6.42 10.27
C ASN A 6 -11.58 6.65 10.08
N THR A 7 -12.38 5.88 10.80
CA THR A 7 -13.84 5.87 10.65
C THR A 7 -14.54 6.40 11.90
N VAL A 8 -13.92 7.36 12.60
CA VAL A 8 -14.46 7.92 13.85
C VAL A 8 -15.40 9.09 13.57
N MET A 9 -16.28 9.42 14.51
CA MET A 9 -17.21 10.54 14.35
C MET A 9 -16.43 11.86 14.15
N GLY A 10 -16.81 12.62 13.13
CA GLY A 10 -16.15 13.88 12.78
C GLY A 10 -14.84 13.74 12.02
N ASN A 11 -14.31 12.52 11.83
CA ASN A 11 -13.13 12.26 11.00
C ASN A 11 -13.32 10.94 10.23
N TYR A 12 -13.71 11.05 8.96
CA TYR A 12 -14.02 9.90 8.11
C TYR A 12 -13.12 9.91 6.88
N THR A 13 -11.98 9.22 6.97
CA THR A 13 -10.96 9.16 5.93
C THR A 13 -10.33 7.77 5.85
N THR A 14 -9.79 7.43 4.67
CA THR A 14 -8.93 6.26 4.50
C THR A 14 -7.71 6.66 3.69
N GLY A 15 -6.56 6.08 4.03
CA GLY A 15 -5.33 6.19 3.29
C GLY A 15 -5.02 4.88 2.58
N ILE A 16 -4.65 4.96 1.31
CA ILE A 16 -3.94 3.91 0.59
C ILE A 16 -2.51 4.42 0.47
N GLU A 17 -1.55 3.71 1.06
CA GLU A 17 -0.20 4.22 1.27
C GLU A 17 0.83 3.32 0.57
N PRO A 18 1.04 3.51 -0.75
CA PRO A 18 2.18 2.94 -1.44
C PRO A 18 3.46 3.47 -0.83
N GLY A 19 4.35 2.56 -0.45
CA GLY A 19 5.61 2.91 0.19
C GLY A 19 6.57 1.74 0.12
N THR A 20 7.84 2.04 0.36
CA THR A 20 8.93 1.05 0.38
C THR A 20 9.03 0.32 1.70
N ASN A 21 8.43 0.90 2.75
CA ASN A 21 8.57 0.48 4.14
C ASN A 21 7.21 0.55 4.85
N TRP A 22 7.12 -0.10 6.00
CA TRP A 22 5.93 -0.03 6.85
C TRP A 22 6.01 1.16 7.82
N GLY A 23 4.98 1.31 8.63
CA GLY A 23 4.89 2.34 9.67
C GLY A 23 5.77 2.10 10.90
N ASP A 24 6.67 1.11 10.89
CA ASP A 24 7.46 0.69 12.07
C ASP A 24 8.64 1.65 12.38
N GLY A 25 8.84 2.66 11.55
CA GLY A 25 9.92 3.63 11.68
C GLY A 25 11.31 3.05 11.40
N ARG A 26 12.33 3.92 11.41
CA ARG A 26 13.70 3.55 10.99
C ARG A 26 14.30 2.36 11.77
N PRO A 27 14.17 2.25 13.10
CA PRO A 27 14.73 1.11 13.82
C PRO A 27 14.08 -0.22 13.41
N GLY A 28 12.75 -0.27 13.33
CA GLY A 28 12.01 -1.47 12.95
C GLY A 28 12.31 -1.90 11.51
N GLU A 29 12.34 -0.96 10.57
CA GLU A 29 12.64 -1.25 9.17
C GLU A 29 14.09 -1.69 8.95
N ARG A 30 15.04 -1.22 9.76
CA ARG A 30 16.44 -1.72 9.75
C ARG A 30 16.55 -3.11 10.36
N ALA A 31 15.91 -3.34 11.50
CA ALA A 31 15.92 -4.64 12.17
C ALA A 31 15.28 -5.73 11.30
N ALA A 32 14.26 -5.35 10.51
CA ALA A 32 13.59 -6.24 9.57
C ALA A 32 14.28 -6.34 8.19
N ASP A 33 15.41 -5.66 7.99
CA ASP A 33 16.18 -5.63 6.73
C ASP A 33 15.33 -5.19 5.50
N ARG A 34 14.38 -4.27 5.72
CA ARG A 34 13.49 -3.72 4.69
C ARG A 34 13.89 -2.31 4.26
N MET A 35 14.79 -1.67 5.01
CA MET A 35 15.20 -0.29 4.72
C MET A 35 16.05 -0.26 3.45
N ILE A 36 15.57 0.43 2.41
CA ILE A 36 16.36 0.67 1.20
C ILE A 36 17.50 1.62 1.52
N VAL A 37 18.70 1.27 1.05
CA VAL A 37 19.91 2.10 1.13
C VAL A 37 20.42 2.30 -0.30
N LEU A 38 20.59 3.55 -0.72
CA LEU A 38 21.17 3.88 -2.02
C LEU A 38 22.65 4.21 -1.83
N GLY A 39 23.50 3.64 -2.69
CA GLY A 39 24.93 3.94 -2.74
C GLY A 39 25.24 5.29 -3.40
N PRO A 40 26.51 5.73 -3.37
CA PRO A 40 26.95 6.93 -4.07
C PRO A 40 26.64 6.86 -5.57
N GLY A 41 25.87 7.83 -6.08
CA GLY A 41 25.47 7.91 -7.49
C GLY A 41 24.32 6.99 -7.88
N GLU A 42 23.80 6.16 -6.96
CA GLU A 42 22.63 5.34 -7.23
C GLU A 42 21.35 6.17 -7.21
N SER A 43 20.40 5.82 -8.07
CA SER A 43 19.10 6.48 -8.17
C SER A 43 17.99 5.44 -8.26
N ARG A 44 16.82 5.80 -7.74
CA ARG A 44 15.62 4.97 -7.84
C ARG A 44 14.42 5.85 -8.16
N THR A 45 13.65 5.44 -9.15
CA THR A 45 12.45 6.15 -9.61
C THR A 45 11.21 5.39 -9.15
N TYR A 46 10.19 6.15 -8.74
CA TYR A 46 8.87 5.64 -8.44
C TYR A 46 7.86 6.47 -9.21
N GLU A 47 6.91 5.81 -9.85
CA GLU A 47 5.85 6.44 -10.61
C GLU A 47 4.52 6.01 -10.00
N LEU A 48 3.63 6.97 -9.83
CA LEU A 48 2.29 6.78 -9.27
C LEU A 48 1.30 7.50 -10.17
N GLU A 49 0.20 6.84 -10.47
CA GLU A 49 -0.93 7.42 -11.18
C GLU A 49 -2.12 7.53 -10.23
N PHE A 50 -2.80 8.68 -10.27
CA PHE A 50 -4.00 8.92 -9.50
C PHE A 50 -5.12 9.35 -10.45
N SER A 51 -6.24 8.64 -10.36
CA SER A 51 -7.41 8.86 -11.21
C SER A 51 -8.64 9.00 -10.33
N VAL A 52 -9.54 9.92 -10.70
CA VAL A 52 -10.83 10.09 -10.05
C VAL A 52 -11.86 9.35 -10.89
N LEU A 53 -12.42 8.27 -10.34
CA LEU A 53 -13.50 7.53 -10.97
C LEU A 53 -14.83 8.13 -10.52
N THR A 54 -15.67 8.49 -11.49
CA THR A 54 -16.93 9.20 -11.30
C THR A 54 -18.14 8.45 -11.84
N THR A 55 -17.92 7.39 -12.64
CA THR A 55 -19.00 6.53 -13.17
C THR A 55 -18.88 5.07 -12.76
N GLU A 56 -19.98 4.33 -12.87
CA GLU A 56 -20.01 2.89 -12.57
C GLU A 56 -19.16 2.10 -13.57
N GLU A 57 -19.11 2.53 -14.84
CA GLU A 57 -18.30 1.90 -15.87
C GLU A 57 -16.80 2.04 -15.58
N GLU A 58 -16.36 3.21 -15.11
CA GLU A 58 -14.97 3.46 -14.71
C GLU A 58 -14.57 2.57 -13.53
N ILE A 59 -15.46 2.43 -12.54
CA ILE A 59 -15.27 1.55 -11.39
C ILE A 59 -15.19 0.08 -11.83
N ALA A 60 -16.14 -0.39 -12.63
CA ALA A 60 -16.17 -1.76 -13.12
C ALA A 60 -14.94 -2.10 -13.98
N GLY A 61 -14.43 -1.13 -14.75
CA GLY A 61 -13.20 -1.25 -15.51
C GLY A 61 -11.99 -1.50 -14.61
N LEU A 62 -11.82 -0.68 -13.56
CA LEU A 62 -10.75 -0.85 -12.59
C LEU A 62 -10.87 -2.19 -11.83
N GLU A 63 -12.07 -2.59 -11.43
CA GLU A 63 -12.30 -3.88 -10.78
C GLU A 63 -11.88 -5.06 -11.67
N ALA A 64 -12.19 -4.99 -12.98
CA ALA A 64 -11.79 -6.01 -13.94
C ALA A 64 -10.26 -6.08 -14.10
N GLU A 65 -9.58 -4.92 -14.15
CA GLU A 65 -8.12 -4.85 -14.21
C GLU A 65 -7.47 -5.46 -12.96
N VAL A 66 -7.92 -5.06 -11.76
CA VAL A 66 -7.44 -5.62 -10.48
C VAL A 66 -7.67 -7.13 -10.42
N LYS A 67 -8.83 -7.60 -10.88
CA LYS A 67 -9.13 -9.04 -10.94
C LYS A 67 -8.20 -9.78 -11.89
N ALA A 68 -7.87 -9.20 -13.04
CA ALA A 68 -6.91 -9.77 -13.97
C ALA A 68 -5.50 -9.87 -13.36
N LEU A 69 -5.04 -8.81 -12.66
CA LEU A 69 -3.74 -8.78 -11.97
C LEU A 69 -3.64 -9.80 -10.83
N THR A 70 -4.70 -9.98 -10.06
CA THR A 70 -4.75 -10.90 -8.90
C THR A 70 -5.08 -12.34 -9.30
N GLY A 71 -5.48 -12.58 -10.55
CA GLY A 71 -6.03 -13.87 -11.00
C GLY A 71 -7.31 -14.27 -10.26
N GLY A 72 -8.02 -13.30 -9.66
CA GLY A 72 -9.21 -13.52 -8.82
C GLY A 72 -8.94 -14.31 -7.53
N LYS A 73 -7.68 -14.48 -7.12
CA LYS A 73 -7.35 -15.18 -5.87
C LYS A 73 -7.73 -14.31 -4.68
N PRO A 74 -8.37 -14.87 -3.64
CA PRO A 74 -8.65 -14.12 -2.42
C PRO A 74 -7.34 -13.74 -1.71
N ALA A 75 -7.37 -12.62 -1.00
CA ALA A 75 -6.26 -12.23 -0.13
C ALA A 75 -6.11 -13.23 1.03
N GLU A 76 -4.87 -13.57 1.36
CA GLU A 76 -4.56 -14.30 2.59
C GLU A 76 -4.60 -13.33 3.78
N LEU A 77 -5.38 -13.67 4.80
CA LEU A 77 -5.52 -12.84 5.99
C LEU A 77 -4.56 -13.33 7.09
N ALA A 78 -3.62 -12.47 7.47
CA ALA A 78 -2.77 -12.70 8.63
C ALA A 78 -3.62 -12.64 9.91
N LYS A 79 -3.45 -13.64 10.78
CA LYS A 79 -4.17 -13.72 12.07
C LYS A 79 -3.54 -12.83 13.15
N GLU A 80 -2.25 -12.58 13.02
CA GLU A 80 -1.45 -11.78 13.93
C GLU A 80 -0.86 -10.60 13.13
N PRO A 81 -0.72 -9.42 13.75
CA PRO A 81 -0.02 -8.32 13.11
C PRO A 81 1.43 -8.74 12.80
N ALA A 82 1.99 -8.20 11.72
CA ALA A 82 3.40 -8.33 11.45
C ALA A 82 4.18 -7.78 12.67
N LYS A 83 5.15 -8.56 13.17
CA LYS A 83 5.94 -8.14 14.33
C LYS A 83 6.77 -6.92 13.96
N SER A 84 6.58 -5.80 14.66
CA SER A 84 7.57 -4.73 14.70
C SER A 84 8.75 -5.24 15.52
N GLY A 85 9.98 -5.13 14.98
CA GLY A 85 11.21 -5.52 15.69
C GLY A 85 11.48 -4.70 16.94
#